data_AF-A0A4R6G0G5-F1
#
_entry.id   AF-A0A4R6G0G5-F1
#
_cell.length_a   1.000
_cell.length_b   1.000
_cell.length_c   1.000
_cell.angle_alpha   90.00
_cell.angle_beta   90.00
_cell.angle_gamma   90.00
#
_symmetry.space_group_name_H-M   'P 1'
#
loop_
_entity.id
_entity.type
_entity.pdbx_description
1 polymer ?
#
loop_
_entity_poly.entity_id
_entity_poly.type
_entity_poly.pdbx_seq_one_letter_code
_entity_poly.pdbx_strand_id
1 'polypeptide(L)'
;MKIYTKTGDKGSTSLFGGTRVPKHHIRIESYGTVDELNSHIGLIRDQDTGAHTKQILSRIQDRLFTIGSTLATDPEKQKLKNGKDRLQIPKISKEDIELLEKEMDSMNEKLPEMTHFILPGGHQSVSFCHIARCVCRRAERLATALYEIEAFDQSVLQYLNRLSDYLFVLARMLSKRLKAEEVKWIPEKS
;
A
#
# COMPACT_ATOMS: atom_id res chain seq x y z
N MET A 1 -12.05 22.88 -13.15
CA MET A 1 -10.96 22.38 -14.02
C MET A 1 -11.47 21.13 -14.74
N LYS A 2 -11.27 20.98 -16.06
CA LYS A 2 -11.67 19.72 -16.74
C LYS A 2 -10.71 18.60 -16.35
N ILE A 3 -11.25 17.43 -16.00
CA ILE A 3 -10.44 16.27 -15.60
C ILE A 3 -9.67 15.69 -16.80
N TYR A 4 -10.27 15.67 -17.99
CA TYR A 4 -9.61 15.17 -19.21
C TYR A 4 -8.92 16.28 -20.00
N THR A 5 -7.68 16.02 -20.45
CA THR A 5 -6.86 16.98 -21.23
C THR A 5 -6.49 16.50 -22.63
N LYS A 6 -6.71 15.22 -22.95
CA LYS A 6 -6.32 14.53 -24.20
C LYS A 6 -4.81 14.45 -24.48
N THR A 7 -3.97 14.98 -23.58
CA THR A 7 -2.50 15.00 -23.79
C THR A 7 -1.83 13.64 -23.68
N GLY A 8 -2.56 12.63 -23.19
CA GLY A 8 -2.11 11.25 -23.06
C GLY A 8 -2.77 10.26 -24.03
N ASP A 9 -3.51 10.74 -25.04
CA ASP A 9 -4.23 9.89 -26.00
C ASP A 9 -3.25 9.10 -26.89
N LYS A 10 -2.03 9.61 -27.08
CA LYS A 10 -0.95 8.92 -27.81
C LYS A 10 -0.14 7.94 -26.92
N GLY A 11 -0.66 7.55 -25.76
CA GLY A 11 -0.02 6.55 -24.88
C GLY A 11 1.12 7.07 -23.98
N SER A 12 1.32 8.39 -23.89
CA SER A 12 2.29 9.01 -22.96
C SER A 12 1.60 9.71 -21.80
N THR A 13 2.33 9.98 -20.72
CA THR A 13 1.88 10.79 -19.59
C THR A 13 3.05 11.54 -18.96
N SER A 14 2.75 12.50 -18.10
CA SER A 14 3.76 13.25 -17.35
C SER A 14 3.87 12.74 -15.92
N LEU A 15 5.09 12.43 -15.50
CA LEU A 15 5.48 12.22 -14.10
C LEU A 15 5.33 13.51 -13.30
N PHE A 16 5.38 13.39 -11.98
CA PHE A 16 5.51 14.54 -11.10
C PHE A 16 6.84 15.27 -11.39
N GLY A 17 6.81 16.58 -11.61
CA GLY A 17 7.94 17.36 -12.14
C GLY A 17 8.01 17.43 -13.68
N GLY A 18 7.05 16.84 -14.40
CA GLY A 18 6.80 17.09 -15.82
C GLY A 18 7.61 16.25 -16.82
N THR A 19 8.40 15.28 -16.36
CA THR A 19 9.07 14.32 -17.26
C THR A 19 8.02 13.48 -17.98
N ARG A 20 8.09 13.38 -19.31
CA ARG A 20 7.16 12.54 -20.08
C ARG A 20 7.70 11.14 -20.27
N VAL A 21 6.85 10.16 -20.02
CA VAL A 21 7.14 8.73 -20.17
C VAL A 21 5.98 8.02 -20.86
N PRO A 22 6.19 6.87 -21.53
CA PRO A 22 5.08 6.04 -21.96
C PRO A 22 4.27 5.53 -20.76
N LYS A 23 2.96 5.30 -20.93
CA LYS A 23 2.08 4.84 -19.84
C LYS A 23 2.44 3.46 -19.29
N HIS A 24 3.17 2.64 -20.04
CA HIS A 24 3.67 1.33 -19.62
C HIS A 24 5.07 1.41 -18.94
N HIS A 25 5.56 2.62 -18.66
CA HIS A 25 6.85 2.79 -17.98
C HIS A 25 6.75 2.24 -16.55
N ILE A 26 7.80 1.56 -16.06
CA ILE A 26 7.80 0.91 -14.74
C ILE A 26 7.37 1.85 -13.61
N ARG A 27 7.82 3.10 -13.65
CA ARG A 27 7.42 4.13 -12.69
C ARG A 27 5.89 4.35 -12.63
N ILE A 28 5.22 4.37 -13.79
CA ILE A 28 3.76 4.49 -13.89
C ILE A 28 3.09 3.27 -13.26
N GLU A 29 3.59 2.08 -13.59
CA GLU A 29 3.08 0.81 -13.06
C GLU A 29 3.23 0.74 -11.53
N SER A 30 4.38 1.18 -11.00
CA SER A 30 4.67 1.19 -9.56
C SER A 30 3.69 2.08 -8.77
N TYR A 31 3.58 3.38 -9.12
CA TYR A 31 2.65 4.25 -8.39
C TYR A 31 1.19 4.00 -8.74
N GLY A 32 0.89 3.49 -9.94
CA GLY A 32 -0.46 3.08 -10.34
C GLY A 32 -0.96 1.89 -9.51
N THR A 33 -0.08 0.92 -9.23
CA THR A 33 -0.42 -0.20 -8.34
C THR A 33 -0.57 0.25 -6.88
N VAL A 34 0.16 1.27 -6.45
CA VAL A 34 -0.04 1.91 -5.13
C VAL A 34 -1.41 2.62 -5.07
N ASP A 35 -1.86 3.24 -6.15
CA ASP A 35 -3.20 3.85 -6.24
C ASP A 35 -4.33 2.79 -6.21
N GLU A 36 -4.13 1.66 -6.88
CA GLU A 36 -5.02 0.50 -6.78
C GLU A 36 -5.08 -0.04 -5.34
N LEU A 37 -3.93 -0.18 -4.67
CA LEU A 37 -3.88 -0.53 -3.25
C LEU A 37 -4.67 0.47 -2.41
N ASN A 38 -4.45 1.77 -2.62
CA ASN A 38 -5.10 2.84 -1.87
C ASN A 38 -6.64 2.80 -2.02
N SER A 39 -7.11 2.45 -3.22
CA SER A 39 -8.53 2.21 -3.50
C SER A 39 -9.08 1.02 -2.71
N HIS A 40 -8.33 -0.08 -2.62
CA HIS A 40 -8.69 -1.22 -1.78
C HIS A 40 -8.67 -0.90 -0.28
N ILE A 41 -7.75 -0.06 0.20
CA ILE A 41 -7.76 0.42 1.59
C ILE A 41 -9.05 1.20 1.87
N GLY A 42 -9.49 2.06 0.93
CA GLY A 42 -10.78 2.76 1.02
C GLY A 42 -11.95 1.79 1.14
N LEU A 43 -11.98 0.74 0.31
CA LEU A 43 -13.02 -0.29 0.36
C LEU A 43 -13.09 -1.00 1.73
N ILE A 44 -11.95 -1.32 2.33
CA ILE A 44 -11.88 -1.92 3.68
C ILE A 44 -12.37 -0.93 4.74
N ARG A 45 -11.92 0.32 4.67
CA ARG A 45 -12.28 1.38 5.62
C ARG A 45 -13.79 1.60 5.67
N ASP A 46 -14.47 1.47 4.54
CA ASP A 46 -15.91 1.69 4.45
C ASP A 46 -16.74 0.52 5.05
N GLN A 47 -16.11 -0.63 5.37
CA GLN A 47 -16.75 -1.75 6.07
C GLN A 47 -16.95 -1.48 7.59
N ASP A 48 -17.63 -2.39 8.30
CA ASP A 48 -17.70 -2.39 9.77
C ASP A 48 -16.37 -2.86 10.41
N THR A 49 -15.38 -1.96 10.41
CA THR A 49 -14.06 -2.18 10.99
C THR A 49 -13.89 -1.60 12.39
N GLY A 50 -14.80 -0.71 12.81
CA GLY A 50 -14.70 0.06 14.06
C GLY A 50 -13.94 1.39 13.90
N ALA A 51 -14.25 2.36 14.76
CA ALA A 51 -13.79 3.75 14.62
C ALA A 51 -12.26 3.90 14.61
N HIS A 52 -11.56 3.20 15.51
CA HIS A 52 -10.09 3.20 15.58
C HIS A 52 -9.46 2.71 14.28
N THR A 53 -9.89 1.53 13.80
CA THR A 53 -9.38 0.97 12.55
C THR A 53 -9.67 1.88 11.35
N LYS A 54 -10.83 2.55 11.29
CA LYS A 54 -11.12 3.54 10.24
C LYS A 54 -10.13 4.72 10.25
N GLN A 55 -9.73 5.19 11.42
CA GLN A 55 -8.73 6.25 11.56
C GLN A 55 -7.35 5.79 11.07
N ILE A 56 -6.92 4.59 11.48
CA ILE A 56 -5.65 4.00 11.03
C ILE A 56 -5.64 3.80 9.50
N LEU A 57 -6.72 3.24 8.94
CA LEU A 57 -6.83 3.06 7.49
C LEU A 57 -6.82 4.40 6.74
N SER A 58 -7.46 5.45 7.29
CA SER A 58 -7.40 6.80 6.71
C SER A 58 -5.97 7.35 6.69
N ARG A 59 -5.21 7.14 7.77
CA ARG A 59 -3.79 7.50 7.80
C ARG A 59 -2.98 6.69 6.78
N ILE A 60 -3.25 5.39 6.64
CA ILE A 60 -2.60 4.55 5.61
C ILE A 60 -2.87 5.10 4.21
N GLN A 61 -4.10 5.51 3.87
CA GLN A 61 -4.40 6.10 2.56
C GLN A 61 -3.59 7.37 2.28
N ASP A 62 -3.44 8.24 3.29
CA ASP A 62 -2.60 9.44 3.20
C ASP A 62 -1.11 9.11 3.00
N ARG A 63 -0.60 8.08 3.69
CA ARG A 63 0.78 7.59 3.47
C ARG A 63 0.95 6.96 2.10
N LEU A 64 -0.04 6.25 1.57
CA LEU A 64 -0.01 5.71 0.22
C LEU A 64 0.00 6.81 -0.86
N PHE A 65 -0.70 7.93 -0.64
CA PHE A 65 -0.55 9.11 -1.50
C PHE A 65 0.86 9.71 -1.46
N THR A 66 1.47 9.73 -0.28
CA THR A 66 2.85 10.18 -0.09
C THR A 66 3.82 9.26 -0.86
N ILE A 67 3.67 7.94 -0.71
CA ILE A 67 4.45 6.94 -1.45
C ILE A 67 4.25 7.10 -2.96
N GLY A 68 3.00 7.21 -3.42
CA GLY A 68 2.68 7.42 -4.83
C GLY A 68 3.36 8.68 -5.40
N SER A 69 3.42 9.76 -4.61
CA SER A 69 4.12 11.00 -5.00
C SER A 69 5.63 10.80 -5.12
N THR A 70 6.25 10.09 -4.18
CA THR A 70 7.68 9.74 -4.24
C THR A 70 7.99 8.88 -5.48
N LEU A 71 7.18 7.85 -5.72
CA LEU A 71 7.32 6.97 -6.88
C LEU A 71 7.02 7.70 -8.20
N ALA A 72 6.11 8.67 -8.22
CA ALA A 72 5.82 9.47 -9.41
C ALA A 72 6.90 10.51 -9.74
N THR A 73 7.91 10.69 -8.88
CA THR A 73 8.93 11.73 -9.05
C THR A 73 10.22 11.19 -9.63
N ASP A 74 10.62 11.78 -10.75
CA ASP A 74 11.90 11.56 -11.40
C ASP A 74 13.08 12.03 -10.48
N PRO A 75 14.03 11.15 -10.11
CA PRO A 75 15.16 11.48 -9.24
C PRO A 75 15.99 12.68 -9.74
N GLU A 76 16.17 12.83 -11.05
CA GLU A 76 16.92 13.95 -11.62
C GLU A 76 16.23 15.30 -11.42
N LYS A 77 14.91 15.28 -11.19
CA LYS A 77 14.10 16.46 -10.92
C LYS A 77 13.75 16.64 -9.45
N GLN A 78 14.25 15.77 -8.56
CA GLN A 78 14.05 15.93 -7.11
C GLN A 78 14.83 17.11 -6.55
N LYS A 79 16.02 17.42 -7.08
CA LYS A 79 16.89 18.48 -6.56
C LYS A 79 17.08 19.62 -7.57
N LEU A 80 17.11 20.83 -7.04
CA LEU A 80 17.61 22.01 -7.75
C LEU A 80 19.14 21.94 -7.86
N LYS A 81 19.72 22.72 -8.78
CA LYS A 81 21.19 22.82 -8.95
C LYS A 81 21.94 23.25 -7.68
N ASN A 82 21.26 23.89 -6.73
CA ASN A 82 21.79 24.32 -5.44
C ASN A 82 21.60 23.27 -4.32
N GLY A 83 21.18 22.05 -4.66
CA GLY A 83 21.02 20.93 -3.72
C GLY A 83 19.72 20.95 -2.90
N LYS A 84 18.86 21.97 -3.02
CA LYS A 84 17.54 22.01 -2.37
C LYS A 84 16.54 21.14 -3.11
N ASP A 85 15.58 20.57 -2.38
CA ASP A 85 14.48 19.84 -3.01
C ASP A 85 13.65 20.79 -3.88
N ARG A 86 13.51 20.43 -5.16
CA ARG A 86 12.70 21.15 -6.15
C ARG A 86 11.21 20.98 -5.87
N LEU A 87 10.85 19.86 -5.28
CA LEU A 87 9.49 19.45 -4.96
C LEU A 87 9.44 19.12 -3.47
N GLN A 88 8.60 19.83 -2.70
CA GLN A 88 8.40 19.55 -1.28
C GLN A 88 7.44 18.37 -1.13
N ILE A 89 7.97 17.16 -1.31
CA ILE A 89 7.20 15.92 -1.16
C ILE A 89 7.35 15.46 0.29
N PRO A 90 6.24 15.21 1.01
CA PRO A 90 6.32 14.57 2.31
C PRO A 90 7.08 13.24 2.21
N LYS A 91 7.79 12.86 3.26
CA LYS A 91 8.50 11.57 3.31
C LYS A 91 7.77 10.63 4.26
N ILE A 92 7.98 9.33 4.05
CA ILE A 92 7.57 8.32 5.02
C ILE A 92 8.55 8.40 6.19
N SER A 93 8.03 8.63 7.38
CA SER A 93 8.85 8.72 8.59
C SER A 93 9.00 7.35 9.25
N LYS A 94 9.94 7.23 10.18
CA LYS A 94 10.10 6.00 10.97
C LYS A 94 8.84 5.71 11.80
N GLU A 95 8.21 6.77 12.32
CA GLU A 95 7.00 6.70 13.13
C GLU A 95 5.81 6.15 12.32
N ASP A 96 5.78 6.35 11.00
CA ASP A 96 4.74 5.78 10.13
C ASP A 96 4.86 4.25 10.05
N ILE A 97 6.09 3.71 10.04
CA ILE A 97 6.35 2.26 10.05
C ILE A 97 6.09 1.69 11.45
N GLU A 98 6.60 2.35 12.49
CA GLU A 98 6.38 1.95 13.89
C GLU A 98 4.90 1.94 14.27
N LEU A 99 4.07 2.80 13.67
CA LEU A 99 2.62 2.76 13.86
C LEU A 99 2.04 1.42 13.40
N LEU A 100 2.42 0.93 12.22
CA LEU A 100 1.94 -0.35 11.70
C LEU A 100 2.35 -1.51 12.62
N GLU A 101 3.58 -1.48 13.11
CA GLU A 101 4.11 -2.47 14.06
C GLU A 101 3.30 -2.46 15.37
N LYS A 102 3.10 -1.29 15.99
CA LYS A 102 2.32 -1.15 17.23
C LYS A 102 0.87 -1.59 17.09
N GLU A 103 0.23 -1.29 15.96
CA GLU A 103 -1.14 -1.74 15.69
C GLU A 103 -1.21 -3.26 15.51
N MET A 104 -0.23 -3.88 14.84
CA MET A 104 -0.15 -5.33 14.75
C MET A 104 0.05 -5.97 16.12
N ASP A 105 0.94 -5.44 16.94
CA ASP A 105 1.19 -5.94 18.30
C ASP A 105 -0.08 -5.90 19.14
N SER A 106 -0.80 -4.77 19.14
CA SER A 106 -2.07 -4.62 19.89
C SER A 106 -3.19 -5.55 19.39
N MET A 107 -3.22 -5.85 18.09
CA MET A 107 -4.16 -6.84 17.54
C MET A 107 -3.76 -8.27 17.94
N ASN A 108 -2.46 -8.60 17.87
CA ASN A 108 -1.94 -9.93 18.20
C ASN A 108 -2.18 -10.30 19.66
N GLU A 109 -2.08 -9.36 20.61
CA GLU A 109 -2.44 -9.58 22.02
C GLU A 109 -3.88 -10.09 22.22
N LYS A 110 -4.77 -9.75 21.28
CA LYS A 110 -6.19 -10.12 21.32
C LYS A 110 -6.47 -11.32 20.44
N LEU A 111 -5.57 -11.73 19.56
CA LEU A 111 -5.81 -12.82 18.63
C LEU A 111 -5.40 -14.16 19.25
N PRO A 112 -6.10 -15.26 18.93
CA PRO A 112 -5.58 -16.57 19.24
C PRO A 112 -4.28 -16.81 18.47
N GLU A 113 -3.38 -17.60 19.05
CA GLU A 113 -2.13 -17.99 18.41
C GLU A 113 -2.39 -18.64 17.05
N MET A 114 -1.59 -18.27 16.05
CA MET A 114 -1.71 -18.81 14.71
C MET A 114 -0.96 -20.15 14.62
N THR A 115 -1.71 -21.24 14.48
CA THR A 115 -1.14 -22.59 14.40
C THR A 115 -1.09 -23.16 12.97
N HIS A 116 -1.85 -22.56 12.05
CA HIS A 116 -2.00 -23.03 10.68
C HIS A 116 -2.09 -21.82 9.74
N PHE A 117 -1.78 -22.02 8.45
CA PHE A 117 -2.18 -21.08 7.43
C PHE A 117 -3.70 -21.01 7.35
N ILE A 118 -4.22 -19.83 7.01
CA ILE A 118 -5.65 -19.59 6.84
C ILE A 118 -5.98 -19.40 5.36
N LEU A 119 -7.11 -19.95 4.94
CA LEU A 119 -7.68 -19.63 3.63
C LEU A 119 -8.25 -18.21 3.66
N PRO A 120 -7.95 -17.38 2.63
CA PRO A 120 -8.35 -15.99 2.65
C PRO A 120 -9.86 -15.84 2.39
N GLY A 121 -10.65 -15.67 3.45
CA GLY A 121 -12.10 -15.58 3.32
C GLY A 121 -12.84 -15.62 4.66
N GLY A 122 -14.12 -16.01 4.61
CA GLY A 122 -15.01 -16.11 5.77
C GLY A 122 -15.94 -14.90 5.96
N HIS A 123 -15.54 -13.71 5.51
CA HIS A 123 -16.39 -12.51 5.50
C HIS A 123 -15.89 -11.49 4.46
N GLN A 124 -16.77 -10.67 3.89
CA GLN A 124 -16.40 -9.70 2.84
C GLN A 124 -15.26 -8.77 3.26
N SER A 125 -15.33 -8.16 4.45
CA SER A 125 -14.26 -7.33 5.00
C SER A 125 -12.91 -8.05 5.09
N VAL A 126 -12.92 -9.34 5.45
CA VAL A 126 -11.73 -10.18 5.59
C VAL A 126 -11.15 -10.49 4.21
N SER A 127 -12.01 -10.86 3.26
CA SER A 127 -11.62 -11.06 1.85
C SER A 127 -11.00 -9.80 1.25
N PHE A 128 -11.58 -8.62 1.51
CA PHE A 128 -11.01 -7.35 1.04
C PHE A 128 -9.63 -7.07 1.65
N CYS A 129 -9.41 -7.35 2.94
CA CYS A 129 -8.07 -7.27 3.54
C CYS A 129 -7.06 -8.19 2.84
N HIS A 130 -7.45 -9.43 2.52
CA HIS A 130 -6.55 -10.34 1.82
C HIS A 130 -6.28 -9.94 0.37
N ILE A 131 -7.28 -9.39 -0.33
CA ILE A 131 -7.08 -8.81 -1.68
C ILE A 131 -6.10 -7.63 -1.58
N ALA A 132 -6.33 -6.68 -0.68
CA ALA A 132 -5.45 -5.54 -0.48
C ALA A 132 -4.03 -5.98 -0.13
N ARG A 133 -3.86 -7.01 0.70
CA ARG A 133 -2.56 -7.61 1.02
C ARG A 133 -1.84 -8.12 -0.24
N CYS A 134 -2.55 -8.81 -1.13
CA CYS A 134 -2.00 -9.28 -2.39
C CYS A 134 -1.60 -8.12 -3.33
N VAL A 135 -2.42 -7.08 -3.42
CA VAL A 135 -2.11 -5.85 -4.19
C VAL A 135 -0.92 -5.13 -3.58
N CYS A 136 -0.81 -5.05 -2.25
CA CYS A 136 0.32 -4.45 -1.54
C CYS A 136 1.63 -5.15 -1.88
N ARG A 137 1.64 -6.49 -1.86
CA ARG A 137 2.80 -7.28 -2.28
C ARG A 137 3.11 -7.13 -3.77
N ARG A 138 2.11 -6.86 -4.62
CA ARG A 138 2.33 -6.55 -6.04
C ARG A 138 2.98 -5.17 -6.21
N ALA A 139 2.48 -4.16 -5.51
CA ALA A 139 3.06 -2.82 -5.46
C ALA A 139 4.51 -2.86 -4.97
N GLU A 140 4.78 -3.64 -3.91
CA GLU A 140 6.12 -3.86 -3.37
C GLU A 140 7.08 -4.41 -4.42
N ARG A 141 6.72 -5.48 -5.15
CA ARG A 141 7.57 -6.05 -6.22
C ARG A 141 7.87 -5.06 -7.34
N LEU A 142 6.91 -4.22 -7.70
CA LEU A 142 7.11 -3.17 -8.71
C LEU A 142 7.96 -2.03 -8.17
N ALA A 143 7.83 -1.68 -6.90
CA ALA A 143 8.64 -0.66 -6.25
C ALA A 143 10.09 -1.12 -6.09
N THR A 144 10.34 -2.38 -5.71
CA THR A 144 11.71 -2.93 -5.63
C THR A 144 12.34 -3.01 -7.01
N ALA A 145 11.61 -3.47 -8.04
CA ALA A 145 12.10 -3.46 -9.42
C ALA A 145 12.45 -2.05 -9.91
N LEU A 146 11.63 -1.04 -9.60
CA LEU A 146 11.95 0.35 -9.90
C LEU A 146 13.20 0.83 -9.14
N TYR A 147 13.34 0.46 -7.86
CA TYR A 147 14.45 0.89 -7.01
C TYR A 147 15.82 0.42 -7.54
N GLU A 148 15.89 -0.79 -8.09
CA GLU A 148 17.09 -1.33 -8.72
C GLU A 148 17.53 -0.53 -9.96
N ILE A 149 16.57 0.08 -10.67
CA ILE A 149 16.83 0.89 -11.86
C ILE A 149 17.15 2.33 -11.45
N GLU A 150 16.33 2.90 -10.57
CA GLU A 150 16.37 4.30 -10.14
C GLU A 150 16.03 4.40 -8.65
N ALA A 151 17.07 4.49 -7.81
CA ALA A 151 16.93 4.54 -6.37
C ALA A 151 16.07 5.74 -5.91
N PHE A 152 15.23 5.51 -4.91
CA PHE A 152 14.42 6.51 -4.22
C PHE A 152 14.55 6.32 -2.69
N ASP A 153 13.67 6.93 -1.91
CA ASP A 153 13.70 6.76 -0.45
C ASP A 153 13.36 5.32 -0.03
N GLN A 154 14.32 4.62 0.58
CA GLN A 154 14.18 3.22 0.99
C GLN A 154 13.05 3.00 2.03
N SER A 155 12.64 4.03 2.76
CA SER A 155 11.50 3.96 3.69
C SER A 155 10.20 3.53 3.01
N VAL A 156 10.03 3.83 1.72
CA VAL A 156 8.88 3.37 0.91
C VAL A 156 8.82 1.85 0.83
N LEU A 157 9.96 1.19 0.60
CA LEU A 157 10.03 -0.28 0.51
C LEU A 157 9.71 -0.91 1.87
N GLN A 158 10.27 -0.35 2.95
CA GLN A 158 10.02 -0.83 4.31
C GLN A 158 8.53 -0.71 4.69
N TYR A 159 7.90 0.41 4.34
CA TYR A 159 6.48 0.65 4.61
C TYR A 159 5.58 -0.32 3.84
N LEU A 160 5.81 -0.53 2.54
CA LEU A 160 5.00 -1.47 1.75
C LEU A 160 5.11 -2.92 2.25
N ASN A 161 6.32 -3.36 2.60
CA ASN A 161 6.54 -4.67 3.19
C ASN A 161 5.73 -4.80 4.50
N ARG A 162 5.87 -3.85 5.42
CA ARG A 162 5.20 -3.86 6.73
C ARG A 162 3.69 -3.71 6.62
N LEU A 163 3.19 -2.94 5.65
CA LEU A 163 1.77 -2.78 5.39
C LEU A 163 1.12 -4.11 4.95
N SER A 164 1.85 -4.95 4.21
CA SER A 164 1.33 -6.26 3.81
C SER A 164 1.10 -7.18 5.02
N ASP A 165 1.99 -7.12 6.02
CA ASP A 165 1.83 -7.83 7.30
C ASP A 165 0.64 -7.25 8.09
N TYR A 166 0.55 -5.92 8.18
CA TYR A 166 -0.57 -5.24 8.85
C TYR A 166 -1.92 -5.67 8.28
N LEU A 167 -2.04 -5.74 6.96
CA LEU A 167 -3.29 -6.16 6.30
C LEU A 167 -3.64 -7.62 6.59
N PHE A 168 -2.65 -8.49 6.81
CA PHE A 168 -2.88 -9.86 7.24
C PHE A 168 -3.39 -9.92 8.69
N VAL A 169 -2.76 -9.22 9.62
CA VAL A 169 -3.18 -9.19 11.02
C VAL A 169 -4.56 -8.53 11.17
N LEU A 170 -4.81 -7.46 10.42
CA LEU A 170 -6.11 -6.81 10.37
C LEU A 170 -7.20 -7.77 9.88
N ALA A 171 -6.92 -8.59 8.84
CA ALA A 171 -7.88 -9.58 8.35
C ALA A 171 -8.32 -10.54 9.49
N ARG A 172 -7.36 -11.04 10.28
CA ARG A 172 -7.64 -11.91 11.44
C ARG A 172 -8.42 -11.18 12.54
N MET A 173 -8.05 -9.93 12.84
CA MET A 173 -8.76 -9.13 13.83
C MET A 173 -10.21 -8.87 13.44
N LEU A 174 -10.47 -8.61 12.15
CA LEU A 174 -11.82 -8.47 11.62
C LEU A 174 -12.58 -9.80 11.65
N SER A 175 -11.95 -10.93 11.35
CA SER A 175 -12.57 -12.24 11.50
C SER A 175 -13.06 -12.46 12.93
N LYS A 176 -12.21 -12.19 13.92
CA LYS A 176 -12.58 -12.29 15.34
C LYS A 176 -13.74 -11.34 15.69
N ARG A 177 -13.64 -10.06 15.30
CA ARG A 177 -14.65 -9.03 15.62
C ARG A 177 -16.02 -9.36 15.01
N LEU A 178 -16.03 -9.80 13.76
CA LEU A 178 -17.25 -10.06 12.98
C LEU A 178 -17.76 -11.50 13.15
N LYS A 179 -17.12 -12.30 14.01
CA LYS A 179 -17.41 -13.73 14.22
C LYS A 179 -17.38 -14.52 12.90
N ALA A 180 -16.49 -14.14 11.99
CA ALA A 180 -16.28 -14.84 10.74
C ALA A 180 -15.49 -16.14 10.99
N GLU A 181 -15.72 -17.14 10.14
CA GLU A 181 -14.97 -18.39 10.18
C GLU A 181 -13.55 -18.20 9.62
N GLU A 182 -12.53 -18.46 10.43
CA GLU A 182 -11.14 -18.62 9.94
C GLU A 182 -10.91 -20.07 9.53
N VAL A 183 -11.02 -20.34 8.23
CA VAL A 183 -10.82 -21.69 7.69
C VAL A 183 -9.33 -22.01 7.64
N LYS A 184 -8.91 -23.03 8.39
CA LYS A 184 -7.53 -23.53 8.37
C LYS A 184 -7.25 -24.23 7.06
N TRP A 185 -6.11 -23.96 6.46
CA TRP A 185 -5.61 -24.76 5.34
C TRP A 185 -4.98 -26.05 5.88
N ILE A 186 -5.56 -27.19 5.50
CA ILE A 186 -5.07 -28.54 5.83
C ILE A 186 -4.71 -29.20 4.49
N PRO A 187 -3.42 -29.40 4.19
CA PRO A 187 -3.03 -30.08 2.96
C PRO A 187 -3.55 -31.52 2.96
N GLU A 188 -4.10 -31.95 1.83
CA GLU A 188 -4.38 -33.37 1.62
C GLU A 188 -3.06 -34.15 1.71
N LYS A 189 -3.06 -35.22 2.52
CA LYS A 189 -1.91 -36.14 2.54
C LYS A 189 -1.94 -36.93 1.24
N SER A 190 -0.93 -36.73 0.40
CA SER A 190 -0.64 -37.57 -0.77
C SER A 190 -0.29 -38.99 -0.35
#